data_AF-A0A7X6FS30-F1
#
_entry.id   AF-A0A7X6FS30-F1
#
_cell.length_a   1.000
_cell.length_b   1.000
_cell.length_c   1.000
_cell.angle_alpha   90.00
_cell.angle_beta   90.00
_cell.angle_gamma   90.00
#
_symmetry.space_group_name_H-M   'P 1'
#
loop_
_entity.id
_entity.type
_entity.pdbx_description
1 polymer ?
#
loop_
_entity_poly.entity_id
_entity_poly.type
_entity_poly.pdbx_seq_one_letter_code
_entity_poly.pdbx_strand_id
1 'polypeptide(L)'
;MKGTNTYGGGTTINSGTLAVSADANMGNASGSLTIKNGTLQNTAQFTMDRDVVVGDAGATFQNDADLTLAGNMTGTTDWSKLGSGKLIINGNASTATGTASINDGYLQVNSELGAV
;
A
#
# COMPACT_ATOMS: atom_id res chain seq x y z
N MET A 1 -15.97 -2.39 -2.71
CA MET A 1 -16.67 -1.11 -2.98
C MET A 1 -16.53 -0.81 -4.47
N LYS A 2 -17.57 -0.42 -5.22
CA LYS A 2 -17.51 -0.23 -6.69
C LYS A 2 -17.60 1.24 -7.16
N GLY A 3 -17.57 2.21 -6.25
CA GLY A 3 -17.73 3.64 -6.57
C GLY A 3 -16.39 4.37 -6.73
N THR A 4 -16.37 5.35 -7.64
CA THR A 4 -15.31 6.36 -7.73
C THR A 4 -15.51 7.39 -6.62
N ASN A 5 -14.49 7.62 -5.81
CA ASN A 5 -14.48 8.69 -4.82
C ASN A 5 -13.77 9.92 -5.40
N THR A 6 -14.41 11.09 -5.41
CA THR A 6 -13.83 12.33 -5.93
C THR A 6 -13.15 13.17 -4.85
N TYR A 7 -13.03 12.66 -3.63
CA TYR A 7 -12.30 13.32 -2.54
C TYR A 7 -10.85 13.54 -2.94
N GLY A 8 -10.40 14.79 -2.89
CA GLY A 8 -9.04 15.20 -3.26
C GLY A 8 -8.03 15.11 -2.13
N GLY A 9 -8.48 14.90 -0.88
CA GLY A 9 -7.56 14.67 0.24
C GLY A 9 -7.00 13.25 0.22
N GLY A 10 -5.86 13.07 0.88
CA GLY A 10 -5.31 11.73 1.09
C GLY A 10 -6.23 10.85 1.94
N THR A 11 -6.04 9.53 1.86
CA THR A 11 -6.74 8.56 2.70
C THR A 11 -5.84 8.18 3.88
N THR A 12 -6.38 8.13 5.10
CA THR A 12 -5.66 7.62 6.27
C THR A 12 -6.39 6.42 6.88
N ILE A 13 -5.69 5.29 7.00
CA ILE A 13 -6.16 4.11 7.72
C ILE A 13 -5.51 4.12 9.11
N ASN A 14 -6.22 4.64 10.11
CA ASN A 14 -5.72 4.69 11.49
C ASN A 14 -5.72 3.30 12.15
N SER A 15 -6.75 2.50 11.85
CA SER A 15 -6.92 1.11 12.31
C SER A 15 -7.94 0.37 11.43
N GLY A 16 -8.03 -0.95 11.61
CA GLY A 16 -8.97 -1.80 10.86
C GLY A 16 -8.55 -2.01 9.41
N THR A 17 -9.48 -2.50 8.59
CA THR A 17 -9.22 -2.87 7.18
C THR A 17 -10.01 -2.00 6.22
N LEU A 18 -9.32 -1.38 5.25
CA LEU A 18 -9.93 -0.75 4.10
C LEU A 18 -9.83 -1.68 2.88
N ALA A 19 -10.95 -2.26 2.49
CA ALA A 19 -11.03 -3.16 1.32
C ALA A 19 -11.43 -2.41 0.04
N VAL A 20 -10.54 -2.41 -0.95
CA VAL A 20 -10.71 -1.74 -2.24
C VAL A 20 -10.56 -2.71 -3.40
N SER A 21 -11.12 -2.36 -4.55
CA SER A 21 -10.97 -3.13 -5.80
C SER A 21 -10.39 -2.30 -6.95
N ALA A 22 -10.18 -1.00 -6.73
CA ALA A 22 -9.54 -0.08 -7.66
C ALA A 22 -8.97 1.12 -6.89
N ASP A 23 -7.92 1.77 -7.42
CA ASP A 23 -7.32 2.95 -6.81
C ASP A 23 -8.33 4.08 -6.58
N ALA A 24 -9.22 4.30 -7.55
CA ALA A 24 -10.27 5.32 -7.52
C ALA A 24 -11.28 5.13 -6.37
N ASN A 25 -11.30 3.99 -5.68
CA ASN A 25 -12.12 3.83 -4.47
C ASN A 25 -11.66 4.75 -3.32
N MET A 26 -10.40 5.21 -3.33
CA MET A 26 -9.79 6.02 -2.27
C MET A 26 -9.77 7.53 -2.53
N GLY A 27 -10.20 8.00 -3.71
CA GLY A 27 -10.23 9.43 -4.01
C GLY A 27 -9.56 9.77 -5.34
N ASN A 28 -9.11 11.02 -5.49
CA ASN A 28 -8.19 11.44 -6.55
C ASN A 28 -6.82 10.78 -6.37
N ALA A 29 -6.27 10.13 -7.40
CA ALA A 29 -4.98 9.42 -7.37
C ALA A 29 -3.77 10.26 -6.90
N SER A 30 -3.82 11.59 -6.95
CA SER A 30 -2.78 12.46 -6.39
C SER A 30 -2.81 12.55 -4.85
N GLY A 31 -3.89 12.09 -4.21
CA GLY A 31 -4.00 12.03 -2.75
C GLY A 31 -3.28 10.81 -2.19
N SER A 32 -2.35 11.04 -1.26
CA SER A 32 -1.55 9.98 -0.62
C SER A 32 -2.40 9.01 0.21
N LEU A 33 -1.88 7.81 0.43
CA LEU A 33 -2.40 6.84 1.39
C LEU A 33 -1.46 6.74 2.60
N THR A 34 -1.94 7.07 3.79
CA THR A 34 -1.22 6.81 5.05
C THR A 34 -1.85 5.63 5.77
N ILE A 35 -1.05 4.62 6.07
CA ILE A 35 -1.46 3.46 6.87
C ILE A 35 -0.72 3.53 8.19
N LYS A 36 -1.43 3.48 9.32
CA LYS A 36 -0.82 3.37 10.65
C LYS A 36 -1.05 1.94 11.14
N ASN A 37 -1.80 1.74 12.21
CA ASN A 37 -2.12 0.41 12.72
C ASN A 37 -3.25 -0.30 11.93
N GLY A 38 -3.25 -0.18 10.60
CA GLY A 38 -4.34 -0.60 9.73
C GLY A 38 -3.90 -1.48 8.56
N THR A 39 -4.89 -1.95 7.82
CA THR A 39 -4.73 -2.84 6.68
C THR A 39 -5.33 -2.23 5.42
N LEU A 40 -4.55 -2.12 4.35
CA LEU A 40 -5.08 -1.98 3.00
C LEU A 40 -5.30 -3.38 2.43
N GLN A 41 -6.52 -3.68 2.02
CA GLN A 41 -6.85 -4.93 1.33
C GLN A 41 -7.24 -4.64 -0.12
N ASN A 42 -6.48 -5.12 -1.09
CA ASN A 42 -6.96 -5.14 -2.48
C ASN A 42 -7.62 -6.48 -2.81
N THR A 43 -8.87 -6.40 -3.25
CA THR A 43 -9.73 -7.54 -3.60
C THR A 43 -9.74 -7.86 -5.10
N ALA A 44 -9.07 -7.03 -5.89
CA ALA A 44 -8.89 -7.19 -7.33
C ALA A 44 -7.52 -6.64 -7.74
N GLN A 45 -7.05 -7.03 -8.92
CA GLN A 45 -5.78 -6.57 -9.46
C GLN A 45 -5.90 -5.14 -9.97
N PHE A 46 -4.99 -4.25 -9.56
CA PHE A 46 -4.85 -2.91 -10.11
C PHE A 46 -3.48 -2.30 -9.82
N THR A 47 -3.21 -1.15 -10.46
CA THR A 47 -2.07 -0.29 -10.16
C THR A 47 -2.51 0.89 -9.30
N MET A 48 -1.76 1.17 -8.23
CA MET A 48 -1.95 2.30 -7.32
C MET A 48 -0.87 3.35 -7.62
N ASP A 49 -1.29 4.48 -8.16
CA ASP A 49 -0.41 5.61 -8.48
C ASP A 49 -0.14 6.52 -7.27
N ARG A 50 -0.84 6.28 -6.15
CA ARG A 50 -0.71 7.06 -4.91
C ARG A 50 0.59 6.78 -4.21
N ASP A 51 1.20 7.83 -3.68
CA ASP A 51 2.24 7.68 -2.67
C ASP A 51 1.66 7.05 -1.40
N VAL A 52 2.43 6.15 -0.81
CA VAL A 52 2.10 5.42 0.41
C VAL A 52 3.04 5.84 1.54
N VAL A 53 2.47 6.13 2.70
CA VAL A 53 3.21 6.41 3.94
C VAL A 53 2.91 5.29 4.94
N VAL A 54 3.92 4.49 5.27
CA VAL A 54 3.91 3.60 6.44
C VAL A 54 4.08 4.47 7.67
N GLY A 55 3.01 4.62 8.42
CA GLY A 55 2.90 5.52 9.57
C GLY A 55 3.57 4.98 10.81
N ASP A 56 3.49 5.76 11.89
CA ASP A 56 4.13 5.51 13.18
C ASP A 56 3.82 4.17 13.87
N ALA A 57 2.73 3.51 13.50
CA ALA A 57 2.32 2.21 14.05
C ALA A 57 2.46 1.01 13.09
N GLY A 58 3.17 1.20 11.97
CA GLY A 58 3.41 0.19 10.94
C GLY A 58 2.39 0.24 9.79
N ALA A 59 2.24 -0.86 9.06
CA ALA A 59 1.19 -1.05 8.05
C ALA A 59 0.99 -2.54 7.70
N THR A 60 -0.21 -2.89 7.23
CA THR A 60 -0.47 -4.20 6.63
C THR A 60 -1.00 -4.04 5.20
N PHE A 61 -0.39 -4.77 4.26
CA PHE A 61 -0.88 -4.95 2.91
C PHE A 61 -1.44 -6.37 2.79
N GLN A 62 -2.76 -6.49 2.69
CA GLN A 62 -3.45 -7.75 2.41
C GLN A 62 -3.76 -7.81 0.92
N ASN A 63 -3.01 -8.63 0.17
CA ASN A 63 -3.16 -8.71 -1.28
C ASN A 63 -3.86 -10.01 -1.68
N ASP A 64 -5.18 -9.95 -1.86
CA ASP A 64 -5.99 -11.10 -2.34
C ASP A 64 -5.85 -11.29 -3.86
N ALA A 65 -5.36 -10.25 -4.55
CA ALA A 65 -4.95 -10.25 -5.95
C ALA A 65 -3.68 -9.40 -6.09
N ASP A 66 -3.02 -9.43 -7.25
CA ASP A 66 -1.80 -8.67 -7.46
C ASP A 66 -2.04 -7.16 -7.34
N LEU A 67 -1.21 -6.47 -6.54
CA LEU A 67 -1.20 -5.01 -6.42
C LEU A 67 0.13 -4.48 -6.92
N THR A 68 0.09 -3.55 -7.87
CA THR A 68 1.26 -2.78 -8.26
C THR A 68 1.24 -1.42 -7.57
N LEU A 69 2.24 -1.13 -6.75
CA LEU A 69 2.49 0.20 -6.20
C LEU A 69 3.40 0.97 -7.16
N ALA A 70 2.82 1.89 -7.92
CA ALA A 70 3.54 2.79 -8.82
C ALA A 70 3.99 4.08 -8.12
N GLY A 71 3.21 4.56 -7.14
CA GLY A 71 3.60 5.66 -6.27
C GLY A 71 4.73 5.28 -5.31
N ASN A 72 5.38 6.29 -4.73
CA ASN A 72 6.50 6.08 -3.81
C ASN A 72 6.01 5.53 -2.48
N MET A 73 6.86 4.79 -1.78
CA MET A 73 6.59 4.29 -0.44
C MET A 73 7.62 4.86 0.54
N THR A 74 7.14 5.39 1.65
CA THR A 74 7.99 6.01 2.69
C THR A 74 7.59 5.50 4.07
N GLY A 75 8.48 5.60 5.05
CA GLY A 75 8.17 5.31 6.46
C GLY A 75 9.24 4.45 7.13
N THR A 76 9.41 4.61 8.44
CA THR A 76 10.52 3.98 9.17
C THR A 76 10.10 2.78 10.01
N THR A 77 8.82 2.42 9.99
CA THR A 77 8.22 1.38 10.83
C THR A 77 7.94 0.13 10.02
N ASP A 78 7.84 -1.00 10.73
CA ASP A 78 7.64 -2.30 10.11
C ASP A 78 6.31 -2.38 9.37
N TRP A 79 6.31 -3.11 8.27
CA TRP A 79 5.11 -3.39 7.50
C TRP A 79 5.06 -4.84 7.10
N SER A 80 3.85 -5.34 6.89
CA SER A 80 3.63 -6.74 6.55
C SER A 80 2.86 -6.91 5.24
N LYS A 81 3.20 -7.99 4.55
CA LYS A 81 2.55 -8.46 3.34
C LYS A 81 1.87 -9.80 3.64
N LEU A 82 0.56 -9.85 3.44
CA LEU A 82 -0.28 -11.04 3.57
C LEU A 82 -1.04 -11.29 2.26
N GLY A 83 -1.70 -12.44 2.16
CA GLY A 83 -2.48 -12.85 0.99
C GLY A 83 -1.61 -13.44 -0.13
N SER A 84 -2.22 -14.26 -0.96
CA SER A 84 -1.52 -15.01 -2.01
C SER A 84 -1.11 -14.18 -3.22
N GLY A 85 -1.74 -13.02 -3.43
CA GLY A 85 -1.41 -12.08 -4.50
C GLY A 85 -0.03 -11.45 -4.31
N LYS A 86 0.57 -10.97 -5.40
CA LYS A 86 1.84 -10.25 -5.35
C LYS A 86 1.65 -8.82 -4.86
N LEU A 87 2.59 -8.34 -4.06
CA LEU A 87 2.84 -6.90 -3.92
C LEU A 87 4.03 -6.56 -4.81
N ILE A 88 3.82 -5.70 -5.80
CA ILE A 88 4.82 -5.31 -6.78
C ILE A 88 5.19 -3.84 -6.53
N ILE A 89 6.40 -3.58 -6.07
CA ILE A 89 6.92 -2.23 -5.83
C ILE A 89 7.63 -1.74 -7.10
N ASN A 90 6.98 -0.83 -7.83
CA ASN A 90 7.54 -0.12 -8.97
C ASN A 90 8.00 1.31 -8.61
N GLY A 91 7.33 1.96 -7.65
CA GLY A 91 7.75 3.26 -7.13
C GLY A 91 9.03 3.18 -6.30
N ASN A 92 9.60 4.33 -5.92
CA ASN A 92 10.77 4.36 -5.04
C ASN A 92 10.33 4.05 -3.59
N ALA A 93 10.99 3.08 -2.94
CA ALA A 93 10.78 2.75 -1.54
C ALA A 93 12.07 2.78 -0.71
N SER A 94 13.07 3.59 -1.09
CA SER A 94 14.36 3.67 -0.39
C SER A 94 14.26 4.29 1.01
N THR A 95 13.20 5.05 1.26
CA THR A 95 12.89 5.64 2.57
C THR A 95 11.86 4.84 3.38
N ALA A 96 11.43 3.68 2.86
CA ALA A 96 10.67 2.69 3.61
C ALA A 96 11.64 1.79 4.39
N THR A 97 12.23 2.31 5.46
CA THR A 97 13.37 1.67 6.16
C THR A 97 12.97 0.69 7.26
N GLY A 98 11.67 0.52 7.54
CA GLY A 98 11.20 -0.50 8.45
C GLY A 98 11.31 -1.92 7.86
N THR A 99 11.20 -2.93 8.72
CA THR A 99 11.28 -4.33 8.30
C THR A 99 10.08 -4.71 7.44
N ALA A 100 10.35 -5.25 6.25
CA ALA A 100 9.34 -5.85 5.39
C ALA A 100 9.11 -7.32 5.78
N SER A 101 7.97 -7.64 6.42
CA SER A 101 7.61 -9.01 6.80
C SER A 101 6.68 -9.64 5.75
N ILE A 102 7.17 -10.65 5.01
CA ILE A 102 6.39 -11.37 4.00
C ILE A 102 5.81 -12.63 4.62
N ASN A 103 4.55 -12.56 5.04
CA ASN A 103 3.88 -13.65 5.74
C ASN A 103 3.15 -14.61 4.78
N ASP A 104 2.77 -14.14 3.60
CA ASP A 104 2.17 -14.96 2.53
C ASP A 104 2.34 -14.30 1.14
N GLY A 105 2.32 -15.12 0.09
CA GLY A 105 2.48 -14.73 -1.30
C GLY A 105 3.90 -14.26 -1.64
N TYR A 106 3.99 -13.23 -2.50
CA TYR A 106 5.28 -12.73 -3.00
C TYR A 106 5.37 -11.20 -2.89
N LEU A 107 6.56 -10.73 -2.55
CA LEU A 107 7.00 -9.36 -2.77
C LEU A 107 7.91 -9.35 -4.00
N GLN A 108 7.61 -8.49 -4.96
CA GLN A 108 8.48 -8.19 -6.10
C GLN A 108 8.91 -6.73 -6.02
N VAL A 109 10.21 -6.48 -6.12
CA VAL A 109 10.77 -5.12 -6.12
C VAL A 109 11.43 -4.89 -7.48
N ASN A 110 10.90 -3.94 -8.24
CA ASN A 110 11.43 -3.53 -9.55
C ASN A 110 12.19 -2.18 -9.48
N SER A 111 12.28 -1.61 -8.27
CA SER A 111 12.97 -0.35 -7.95
C SER A 111 13.89 -0.58 -6.73
N GLU A 112 13.90 0.35 -5.77
CA GLU A 112 14.64 0.23 -4.50
C GLU A 112 13.69 0.06 -3.32
N LEU A 113 14.08 -0.74 -2.33
CA LEU A 113 13.37 -0.95 -1.06
C LEU A 113 14.35 -0.90 0.11
N GLY A 114 14.09 -0.02 1.08
CA GLY A 114 14.95 0.19 2.24
C GLY A 114 16.18 1.04 1.94
N ALA A 115 16.85 1.52 2.99
CA ALA A 115 18.10 2.25 2.85
C ALA A 115 19.28 1.28 2.66
N VAL A 116 20.15 1.58 1.70
CA VAL A 116 21.42 0.86 1.44
C VAL A 116 22.53 1.37 2.36
#